data_AF-A0AAW5E3E0-F1
#
_entry.id   AF-A0AAW5E3E0-F1
#
_cell.length_a   1.000
_cell.length_b   1.000
_cell.length_c   1.000
_cell.angle_alpha   90.00
_cell.angle_beta   90.00
_cell.angle_gamma   90.00
#
_symmetry.space_group_name_H-M   'P 1'
#
loop_
_entity.id
_entity.type
_entity.pdbx_description
1 polymer ?
#
loop_
_entity_poly.entity_id
_entity_poly.type
_entity_poly.pdbx_seq_one_letter_code
_entity_poly.pdbx_strand_id
1 'polypeptide(L)'
;MAIILKRKIVTAILSCFLFAIIFSIPNVFDLNLFLNLFYMSFILVITYGVITSSISDWISNKIFTSTYAREITSFVFHCFFGLVFLLFSLAAAILFFVVDRLLKKVKIRWWVVLIGLLVVALVFIINII
;
A
#
# COMPACT_ATOMS: atom_id res chain seq x y z
N MET A 1 -13.43 0.05 12.94
CA MET A 1 -13.00 0.92 11.83
C MET A 1 -11.61 1.54 12.05
N ALA A 2 -11.37 2.29 13.14
CA ALA A 2 -10.11 3.03 13.35
C ALA A 2 -8.82 2.18 13.41
N ILE A 3 -8.90 0.93 13.90
CA ILE A 3 -7.74 0.01 13.93
C ILE A 3 -7.32 -0.40 12.51
N ILE A 4 -8.28 -0.58 11.61
CA ILE A 4 -8.05 -0.98 10.22
C ILE A 4 -7.43 0.18 9.44
N LEU A 5 -7.94 1.40 9.64
CA LEU A 5 -7.45 2.58 8.93
C LEU A 5 -5.96 2.88 9.24
N LYS A 6 -5.57 2.86 10.52
CA LYS A 6 -4.16 3.05 10.91
C LYS A 6 -3.23 2.08 10.20
N ARG A 7 -3.63 0.80 10.16
CA ARG A 7 -2.86 -0.25 9.50
C ARG A 7 -2.76 0.02 7.99
N LYS A 8 -3.88 0.30 7.32
CA LYS A 8 -3.90 0.56 5.88
C LYS A 8 -3.04 1.75 5.46
N ILE A 9 -3.00 2.83 6.26
CA ILE A 9 -2.13 3.98 5.99
C ILE A 9 -0.65 3.59 6.12
N VAL A 10 -0.27 2.90 7.19
CA VAL A 10 1.13 2.43 7.35
C VAL A 10 1.51 1.42 6.27
N THR A 11 0.58 0.54 5.88
CA THR A 11 0.74 -0.35 4.74
C THR A 11 1.04 0.44 3.48
N ALA A 12 0.25 1.49 3.16
CA ALA A 12 0.46 2.31 1.97
C ALA A 12 1.88 2.88 1.94
N ILE A 13 2.32 3.49 3.05
CA ILE A 13 3.67 4.07 3.16
C ILE A 13 4.74 3.01 2.94
N LEU A 14 4.65 1.87 3.64
CA LEU A 14 5.67 0.82 3.54
C LEU A 14 5.67 0.12 2.18
N SER A 15 4.51 -0.18 1.60
CA SER A 15 4.44 -0.80 0.28
C SER A 15 4.96 0.11 -0.82
N CYS A 16 4.67 1.42 -0.75
CA CYS A 16 5.19 2.40 -1.70
C CYS A 16 6.70 2.59 -1.56
N PHE A 17 7.22 2.56 -0.33
CA PHE A 17 8.66 2.62 -0.08
C PHE A 17 9.36 1.40 -0.69
N LEU A 18 8.84 0.19 -0.44
CA LEU A 18 9.38 -1.04 -1.00
C LEU A 18 9.28 -1.06 -2.53
N PHE A 19 8.15 -0.62 -3.08
CA PHE A 19 7.96 -0.47 -4.52
C PHE A 19 9.03 0.46 -5.12
N ALA A 20 9.19 1.66 -4.57
CA ALA A 20 10.18 2.62 -5.04
C ALA A 20 11.61 2.06 -4.98
N ILE A 21 11.98 1.36 -3.89
CA ILE A 21 13.28 0.68 -3.78
C ILE A 21 13.46 -0.37 -4.89
N ILE A 22 12.48 -1.26 -5.07
CA ILE A 22 12.57 -2.37 -6.02
C ILE A 22 12.78 -1.84 -7.45
N PHE A 23 12.11 -0.75 -7.81
CA PHE A 23 12.17 -0.18 -9.16
C PHE A 23 13.28 0.86 -9.35
N SER A 24 13.87 1.41 -8.28
CA SER A 24 15.02 2.34 -8.39
C SER A 24 16.37 1.62 -8.40
N ILE A 25 16.50 0.48 -7.71
CA ILE A 25 17.77 -0.28 -7.62
C ILE A 25 18.36 -0.66 -8.99
N PRO A 26 17.59 -1.14 -9.98
CA PRO A 26 18.13 -1.49 -11.30
C PRO A 26 18.84 -0.35 -12.01
N ASN A 27 18.57 0.90 -11.63
CA ASN A 27 19.19 2.12 -12.16
C ASN A 27 20.35 2.62 -11.28
N VAL A 28 21.08 1.72 -10.60
CA VAL A 28 22.16 2.05 -9.65
C VAL A 28 21.66 2.97 -8.52
N PHE A 29 20.43 2.72 -8.07
CA PHE A 29 19.75 3.54 -7.06
C PHE A 29 19.74 5.03 -7.41
N ASP A 30 18.99 5.38 -8.46
CA ASP A 30 18.70 6.78 -8.77
C ASP A 30 17.75 7.37 -7.70
N LEU A 31 18.26 8.35 -6.94
CA LEU A 31 17.52 9.03 -5.88
C LEU A 31 16.31 9.79 -6.42
N ASN A 32 16.42 10.43 -7.58
CA ASN A 32 15.31 11.20 -8.15
C ASN A 32 14.18 10.26 -8.59
N LEU A 33 14.56 9.14 -9.22
CA LEU A 33 13.61 8.09 -9.58
C LEU A 33 12.94 7.51 -8.34
N PHE A 34 13.71 7.21 -7.29
CA PHE A 34 13.17 6.70 -6.02
C PHE A 34 12.14 7.65 -5.40
N LEU A 35 12.47 8.94 -5.26
CA LEU A 35 11.58 9.93 -4.66
C LEU A 35 10.29 10.10 -5.48
N ASN A 36 10.41 10.13 -6.81
CA ASN A 36 9.27 10.25 -7.71
C ASN A 36 8.36 9.01 -7.64
N LEU A 37 8.93 7.80 -7.73
CA LEU A 37 8.18 6.55 -7.61
C LEU A 37 7.51 6.42 -6.25
N PHE A 38 8.19 6.79 -5.16
CA PHE A 38 7.64 6.75 -3.81
C PHE A 38 6.43 7.67 -3.70
N TYR A 39 6.57 8.93 -4.14
CA TYR A 39 5.50 9.92 -4.07
C TYR A 39 4.30 9.56 -4.95
N MET A 40 4.53 9.26 -6.23
CA MET A 40 3.47 8.95 -7.18
C MET A 40 2.71 7.68 -6.81
N SER A 41 3.43 6.62 -6.42
CA SER A 41 2.79 5.40 -5.94
C SER A 41 2.03 5.66 -4.64
N PHE A 42 2.55 6.49 -3.73
CA PHE A 42 1.85 6.83 -2.49
C PHE A 42 0.52 7.53 -2.75
N ILE A 43 0.46 8.53 -3.64
CA ILE A 43 -0.80 9.21 -3.99
C ILE A 43 -1.83 8.20 -4.49
N LEU A 44 -1.45 7.34 -5.43
CA LEU A 44 -2.37 6.35 -5.99
C LEU A 44 -2.82 5.34 -4.94
N VAL A 45 -1.90 4.83 -4.12
CA VAL A 45 -2.22 3.81 -3.12
C VAL A 45 -3.05 4.40 -1.98
N ILE A 46 -2.78 5.61 -1.50
CA ILE A 46 -3.53 6.21 -0.40
C ILE A 46 -4.95 6.61 -0.82
N THR A 47 -5.12 7.09 -2.07
CA THR A 47 -6.42 7.52 -2.59
C THR A 47 -7.26 6.35 -3.11
N TYR A 48 -6.66 5.43 -3.86
CA TYR A 48 -7.35 4.32 -4.51
C TYR A 48 -7.09 2.97 -3.82
N GLY A 49 -5.82 2.63 -3.60
CA GLY A 49 -5.40 1.33 -3.07
C GLY A 49 -5.97 0.99 -1.68
N VAL A 50 -6.00 1.97 -0.76
CA VAL A 50 -6.57 1.79 0.59
C VAL A 50 -8.07 1.54 0.53
N ILE A 51 -8.79 2.26 -0.33
CA ILE A 51 -10.24 2.10 -0.51
C ILE A 51 -10.54 0.71 -1.08
N THR A 52 -9.91 0.37 -2.21
CA THR A 52 -10.16 -0.93 -2.87
C THR A 52 -9.75 -2.10 -2.00
N SER A 53 -8.63 -2.01 -1.27
CA SER A 53 -8.25 -3.05 -0.30
C SER A 53 -9.28 -3.22 0.82
N SER A 54 -9.84 -2.11 1.32
CA SER A 54 -10.87 -2.16 2.37
C SER A 54 -12.17 -2.77 1.86
N ILE A 55 -12.54 -2.48 0.61
CA ILE A 55 -13.68 -3.09 -0.07
C ILE A 55 -13.45 -4.59 -0.31
N SER A 56 -12.28 -4.99 -0.82
CA SER A 56 -11.93 -6.40 -1.03
C SER A 56 -12.02 -7.22 0.25
N ASP A 57 -11.50 -6.68 1.36
CA ASP A 57 -11.59 -7.29 2.69
C ASP A 57 -13.04 -7.41 3.16
N TRP A 58 -13.83 -6.35 2.96
CA TRP A 58 -15.22 -6.33 3.38
C TRP A 58 -16.07 -7.34 2.61
N ILE A 59 -15.92 -7.40 1.28
CA ILE A 59 -16.63 -8.36 0.43
C ILE A 59 -16.24 -9.79 0.78
N SER A 60 -14.93 -10.09 0.90
CA SER A 60 -14.49 -11.46 1.16
C SER A 60 -14.98 -11.97 2.51
N ASN A 61 -14.99 -11.12 3.54
CA ASN A 61 -15.52 -11.44 4.87
C ASN A 61 -17.03 -11.70 4.87
N LYS A 62 -17.77 -11.12 3.91
CA LYS A 62 -19.22 -11.30 3.80
C LYS A 62 -19.57 -12.58 3.04
N ILE A 63 -18.77 -12.96 2.04
CA ILE A 63 -19.03 -14.12 1.19
C ILE A 63 -18.56 -15.42 1.86
N PHE A 64 -17.42 -15.39 2.56
CA PHE A 64 -16.77 -16.59 3.05
C PHE A 64 -16.59 -16.59 4.58
N THR A 65 -16.87 -17.73 5.21
CA THR A 65 -16.62 -17.96 6.64
C THR A 65 -15.22 -18.54 6.88
N SER A 66 -14.72 -19.37 5.96
CA SER A 66 -13.37 -19.93 6.01
C SER A 66 -12.30 -18.86 5.84
N THR A 67 -11.34 -18.80 6.78
CA THR A 67 -10.22 -17.84 6.74
C THR A 67 -9.42 -17.95 5.45
N TYR A 68 -9.12 -19.17 4.98
CA TYR A 68 -8.36 -19.37 3.74
C TYR A 68 -9.10 -18.82 2.53
N ALA A 69 -10.40 -19.13 2.40
CA ALA A 69 -11.22 -18.62 1.30
C ALA A 69 -11.32 -17.08 1.34
N ARG A 70 -11.50 -16.48 2.52
CA ARG A 70 -11.53 -15.02 2.70
C ARG A 70 -10.25 -14.35 2.21
N GLU A 71 -9.08 -14.91 2.54
CA GLU A 71 -7.79 -14.34 2.11
C GLU A 71 -7.57 -14.48 0.61
N ILE A 72 -7.86 -15.65 0.03
CA ILE A 72 -7.73 -15.89 -1.41
C ILE A 72 -8.66 -14.97 -2.18
N THR A 73 -9.94 -14.91 -1.82
CA THR A 73 -10.91 -14.03 -2.49
C THR A 73 -10.54 -12.56 -2.34
N SER A 74 -10.08 -12.13 -1.16
CA SER A 74 -9.61 -10.76 -0.98
C SER A 74 -8.41 -10.45 -1.87
N PHE A 75 -7.48 -11.40 -2.02
CA PHE A 75 -6.33 -11.25 -2.91
C PHE A 75 -6.76 -11.14 -4.37
N VAL A 76 -7.67 -12.01 -4.82
CA VAL A 76 -8.21 -11.98 -6.19
C VAL A 76 -8.88 -10.63 -6.48
N PHE A 77 -9.74 -10.14 -5.59
CA PHE A 77 -10.34 -8.81 -5.76
C PHE A 77 -9.29 -7.70 -5.75
N HIS A 78 -8.28 -7.80 -4.89
CA HIS A 78 -7.22 -6.79 -4.84
C HIS A 78 -6.39 -6.75 -6.13
N CYS A 79 -6.03 -7.90 -6.69
CA CYS A 79 -5.38 -8.00 -7.99
C CYS A 79 -6.28 -7.48 -9.11
N PHE A 80 -7.57 -7.82 -9.08
CA PHE A 80 -8.55 -7.32 -10.05
C PHE A 80 -8.64 -5.80 -10.06
N PHE A 81 -8.70 -5.15 -8.90
CA PHE A 81 -8.64 -3.69 -8.81
C PHE A 81 -7.26 -3.13 -9.17
N GLY A 82 -6.18 -3.82 -8.84
CA GLY A 82 -4.82 -3.44 -9.21
C GLY A 82 -4.57 -3.42 -10.71
N LEU A 83 -5.28 -4.26 -11.47
CA LEU A 83 -5.18 -4.32 -12.94
C LEU A 83 -5.72 -3.07 -13.66
N VAL A 84 -6.51 -2.22 -12.98
CA VAL A 84 -7.12 -1.01 -13.59
C VAL A 84 -6.07 -0.07 -14.20
N PHE A 85 -4.88 0.04 -13.59
CA PHE A 85 -3.77 0.84 -14.11
C PHE A 85 -2.60 -0.02 -14.61
N LEU A 86 -2.89 -1.19 -15.18
CA LEU A 86 -1.93 -2.09 -15.82
C LEU A 86 -0.89 -2.69 -14.85
N LEU A 87 0.25 -3.17 -15.40
CA LEU A 87 1.22 -4.02 -14.72
C LEU A 87 1.90 -3.35 -13.51
N PHE A 88 2.22 -2.05 -13.61
CA PHE A 88 2.85 -1.31 -12.52
C PHE A 88 1.95 -1.18 -11.29
N SER A 89 0.66 -0.93 -11.52
CA SER A 89 -0.33 -0.87 -10.44
C SER A 89 -0.63 -2.24 -9.86
N LEU A 90 -0.60 -3.30 -10.67
CA LEU A 90 -0.71 -4.66 -10.16
C LEU A 90 0.45 -4.98 -9.19
N ALA A 91 1.68 -4.61 -9.54
CA ALA A 91 2.84 -4.79 -8.65
C ALA A 91 2.66 -4.02 -7.32
N ALA A 92 2.23 -2.77 -7.39
CA ALA A 92 1.95 -1.96 -6.19
C ALA A 92 0.82 -2.56 -5.34
N ALA A 93 -0.25 -3.06 -5.97
CA ALA A 93 -1.37 -3.72 -5.28
C ALA A 93 -0.94 -5.02 -4.60
N ILE A 94 -0.15 -5.87 -5.26
CA ILE A 94 0.37 -7.10 -4.66
C ILE A 94 1.24 -6.77 -3.44
N LEU A 95 2.15 -5.80 -3.56
CA LEU A 95 2.98 -5.34 -2.44
C LEU A 95 2.12 -4.80 -1.29
N PHE A 96 1.13 -3.96 -1.60
CA PHE A 96 0.19 -3.45 -0.60
C PHE A 96 -0.52 -4.59 0.14
N PHE A 97 -1.06 -5.57 -0.59
CA PHE A 97 -1.76 -6.71 0.00
C PHE A 97 -0.86 -7.50 0.95
N VAL A 98 0.34 -7.85 0.50
CA VAL A 98 1.31 -8.60 1.31
C VAL A 98 1.64 -7.84 2.59
N VAL A 99 1.98 -6.56 2.49
CA VAL A 99 2.30 -5.72 3.65
C VAL A 99 1.10 -5.56 4.58
N ASP A 100 -0.13 -5.40 4.08
CA ASP A 100 -1.34 -5.32 4.91
C ASP A 100 -1.52 -6.59 5.74
N ARG A 101 -1.27 -7.77 5.15
CA ARG A 101 -1.41 -9.05 5.84
C ARG A 101 -0.34 -9.27 6.89
N LEU A 102 0.90 -8.89 6.61
CA LEU A 102 1.99 -8.93 7.59
C LEU A 102 1.69 -8.02 8.78
N LEU A 103 1.13 -6.83 8.53
CA LEU A 103 0.80 -5.87 9.59
C LEU A 103 -0.47 -6.20 10.37
N LYS A 104 -1.26 -7.23 10.00
CA LYS A 104 -2.46 -7.62 10.76
C LYS A 104 -2.14 -7.97 12.22
N LYS A 105 -0.94 -8.48 12.48
CA LYS A 105 -0.49 -8.91 13.83
C LYS A 105 0.22 -7.78 14.60
N VAL A 106 0.44 -6.62 13.99
CA VAL A 106 1.21 -5.51 14.57
C VAL A 106 0.28 -4.48 15.22
N LYS A 107 0.57 -4.10 16.47
CA LYS A 107 -0.18 -3.06 17.19
C LYS A 107 0.29 -1.67 16.76
N ILE A 108 -0.40 -1.07 15.79
CA ILE A 108 -0.07 0.25 15.26
C ILE A 108 -0.73 1.36 16.08
N ARG A 109 0.10 2.26 16.62
CA ARG A 109 -0.30 3.49 17.33
C ARG A 109 -0.37 4.66 16.36
N TRP A 110 -1.18 5.68 16.67
CA TRP A 110 -1.35 6.86 15.81
C TRP A 110 -0.05 7.64 15.59
N TRP A 111 0.83 7.72 16.58
CA TRP A 111 2.13 8.38 16.42
C TRP A 111 2.98 7.77 15.29
N VAL A 112 2.91 6.45 15.07
CA VAL A 112 3.59 5.79 13.94
C VAL A 112 3.03 6.26 12.61
N VAL A 113 1.70 6.41 12.53
CA VAL A 113 1.02 6.92 11.33
C VAL A 113 1.45 8.37 11.06
N LEU A 114 1.44 9.22 12.09
CA LEU A 114 1.83 10.63 11.97
C LEU A 114 3.28 10.80 11.54
N ILE A 115 4.20 10.03 12.14
CA ILE A 115 5.62 10.03 11.75
C ILE A 115 5.77 9.57 10.30
N GLY A 116 5.09 8.50 9.90
CA GLY A 116 5.14 8.01 8.52
C GLY A 116 4.61 9.04 7.51
N LEU A 117 3.50 9.70 7.82
CA LEU A 117 2.95 10.77 6.97
C LEU A 117 3.87 12.00 6.92
N LEU A 118 4.53 12.34 8.03
CA LEU A 118 5.53 13.41 8.05
C LEU A 118 6.70 13.09 7.13
N VAL A 119 7.19 11.84 7.11
CA VAL A 119 8.24 11.41 6.17
C VAL A 119 7.79 11.60 4.71
N VAL A 120 6.57 11.19 4.38
CA VAL A 120 6.02 11.39 3.03
C VAL A 120 5.95 12.88 2.68
N ALA A 121 5.48 13.72 3.61
CA ALA A 121 5.41 15.17 3.40
C ALA A 121 6.79 15.80 3.19
N LEU A 122 7.81 15.36 3.93
CA LEU A 122 9.19 15.82 3.74
C LEU A 122 9.74 15.40 2.37
N VAL A 123 9.49 14.15 1.94
CA VAL A 123 9.88 13.70 0.60
C VAL A 123 9.23 14.55 -0.49
N PHE A 124 7.95 14.89 -0.33
CA PHE A 124 7.26 15.77 -1.26
C PHE A 124 7.89 17.17 -1.35
N ILE A 125 8.22 17.78 -0.21
CA ILE A 125 8.88 19.09 -0.17
C ILE A 125 10.25 19.02 -0.88
N ILE A 126 11.04 17.98 -0.61
CA ILE A 126 12.34 17.77 -1.26
C ILE A 126 12.19 17.57 -2.77
N ASN A 127 11.12 16.94 -3.23
CA ASN A 127 10.92 16.67 -4.66
C ASN A 127 10.54 17.92 -5.48
N ILE A 128 9.97 18.95 -4.83
CA ILE A 128 9.52 20.19 -5.49
C ILE A 128 10.60 21.27 -5.54
N ILE A 129 11.54 21.27 -4.58
CA ILE A 129 12.65 22.24 -4.48
C ILE A 129 13.76 21.85 -5.45
#